data_AF-A0A0D0D9Y1-F1
#
_entry.id   AF-A0A0D0D9Y1-F1
#
_cell.length_a   1.000
_cell.length_b   1.000
_cell.length_c   1.000
_cell.angle_alpha   90.00
_cell.angle_beta   90.00
_cell.angle_gamma   90.00
#
_symmetry.space_group_name_H-M   'P 1'
#
loop_
_entity.id
_entity.type
_entity.pdbx_description
1 polymer ?
#
loop_
_entity_poly.entity_id
_entity_poly.type
_entity_poly.pdbx_seq_one_letter_code
_entity_poly.pdbx_strand_id
1 'polypeptide(L)'
;MAQSEGSEPDADMGSSFSVLLVVHLDTYTTTSVSNGGKNKTKETKSTKVKEVMITLTASNYLDLLTTMLAKHGKDTYKVTEKKPYSFKYLLPPAKVRGDAMDVDNATDFADMAKKLIESKPDKVKVFVNMKEVEKHPLQAKMQHDSTGDSNKAGPGSDLERAIAHFWRLIIKQWGNEYDNSVTYLHPTGVDIPCTPLMIWDWAIAMYEGTVTKLHPPNIQSFDPRKSAIALVPMCHLHTPAPGLSRDRNGPYTPGLTTISATSATPMPIVPQPQSPAIPTPLKLTRFLEYADAQLGVQNAMTYEYALHYLGAGPDILAKMSDSDVSTAGLKVT
;
A
#
# COMPACT_ATOMS: atom_id res chain seq x y z
N MET A 1 16.64 39.47 -65.53
CA MET A 1 16.45 38.00 -65.41
C MET A 1 16.85 37.66 -63.98
N ALA A 2 15.94 37.64 -63.00
CA ALA A 2 14.80 36.73 -62.81
C ALA A 2 15.22 35.29 -62.46
N GLN A 3 14.87 34.90 -61.21
CA GLN A 3 14.44 33.57 -60.75
C GLN A 3 15.47 32.43 -60.71
N SER A 4 15.45 31.45 -59.80
CA SER A 4 14.66 31.14 -58.60
C SER A 4 15.22 29.84 -57.98
N GLU A 5 14.98 29.64 -56.68
CA GLU A 5 14.82 28.36 -55.94
C GLU A 5 15.96 27.30 -55.91
N GLY A 6 16.19 26.57 -54.81
CA GLY A 6 15.43 26.47 -53.57
C GLY A 6 16.12 25.59 -52.52
N SER A 7 15.95 26.02 -51.26
CA SER A 7 15.59 25.23 -50.06
C SER A 7 16.22 23.86 -49.80
N GLU A 8 16.99 23.79 -48.71
CA GLU A 8 16.75 22.87 -47.58
C GLU A 8 16.92 23.67 -46.28
N PRO A 9 15.86 23.89 -45.47
CA PRO A 9 16.02 24.29 -44.09
C PRO A 9 16.37 23.05 -43.26
N ASP A 10 17.58 23.08 -42.69
CA ASP A 10 18.08 22.08 -41.76
C ASP A 10 17.05 21.72 -40.68
N ALA A 11 16.97 20.42 -40.42
CA ALA A 11 16.04 19.75 -39.53
C ALA A 11 15.76 20.51 -38.21
N ASP A 12 14.47 20.74 -37.97
CA ASP A 12 13.85 21.15 -36.70
C ASP A 12 14.17 20.14 -35.58
N MET A 13 15.36 20.25 -35.00
CA MET A 13 15.74 19.55 -33.78
C MET A 13 15.22 20.31 -32.56
N GLY A 14 14.01 19.94 -32.12
CA GLY A 14 13.59 20.02 -30.71
C GLY A 14 13.74 21.39 -30.04
N SER A 15 12.98 22.38 -30.51
CA SER A 15 12.89 23.67 -29.80
C SER A 15 12.44 23.46 -28.34
N SER A 16 13.27 23.91 -27.40
CA SER A 16 12.98 23.88 -25.96
C SER A 16 13.04 25.29 -25.38
N PHE A 17 12.19 25.58 -24.40
CA PHE A 17 12.08 26.91 -23.80
C PHE A 17 11.87 26.81 -22.29
N SER A 18 12.73 27.48 -21.51
CA SER A 18 12.58 27.54 -20.06
C SER A 18 11.67 28.70 -19.66
N VAL A 19 10.63 28.40 -18.90
CA VAL A 19 9.63 29.38 -18.45
C VAL A 19 9.38 29.26 -16.95
N LEU A 20 9.05 30.38 -16.31
CA LEU A 20 8.56 30.39 -14.93
C LEU A 20 7.04 30.25 -14.90
N LEU A 21 6.56 29.11 -14.41
CA LEU A 21 5.13 28.88 -14.20
C LEU A 21 4.74 29.28 -12.78
N VAL A 22 3.72 30.13 -12.68
CA VAL A 22 3.05 30.47 -11.41
C VAL A 22 1.83 29.57 -11.27
N VAL A 23 1.98 28.48 -10.51
CA VAL A 23 0.98 27.42 -10.37
C VAL A 23 0.05 27.75 -9.21
N HIS A 24 -1.23 27.93 -9.52
CA HIS A 24 -2.33 28.11 -8.60
C HIS A 24 -3.06 26.77 -8.44
N LEU A 25 -2.89 26.11 -7.29
CA LEU A 25 -3.55 24.86 -6.96
C LEU A 25 -4.76 25.11 -6.05
N ASP A 26 -5.94 24.83 -6.56
CA ASP A 26 -7.20 24.93 -5.81
C ASP A 26 -7.42 23.65 -4.98
N THR A 27 -7.43 23.77 -3.64
CA THR A 27 -7.72 22.69 -2.68
C THR A 27 -9.04 22.90 -1.96
N TYR A 28 -9.73 21.81 -1.63
CA TYR A 28 -11.06 21.85 -1.03
C TYR A 28 -11.01 21.15 0.33
N THR A 29 -11.52 21.81 1.36
CA THR A 29 -11.65 21.23 2.69
C THR A 29 -13.12 21.23 3.08
N THR A 30 -13.61 20.06 3.46
CA THR A 30 -14.98 19.89 3.92
C THR A 30 -14.99 19.99 5.43
N THR A 31 -15.74 20.94 5.98
CA THR A 31 -15.96 21.05 7.43
C THR A 31 -17.42 20.77 7.72
N SER A 32 -17.68 19.77 8.56
CA SER A 32 -19.00 19.54 9.13
C SER A 32 -19.18 20.43 10.35
N VAL A 33 -20.17 21.33 10.32
CA VAL A 33 -20.55 22.12 11.50
C VAL A 33 -21.86 21.54 12.04
N SER A 34 -21.82 20.99 13.25
CA SER A 34 -23.00 20.47 13.93
C SER A 34 -23.65 21.57 14.77
N ASN A 35 -24.69 22.21 14.24
CA ASN A 35 -25.59 23.04 15.03
C ASN A 35 -26.98 22.40 15.01
N GLY A 36 -27.40 21.86 16.15
CA GLY A 36 -28.79 21.44 16.40
C GLY A 36 -29.35 20.45 15.37
N GLY A 37 -28.89 19.20 15.40
CA GLY A 37 -29.60 18.05 14.81
C GLY A 37 -29.61 17.91 13.28
N LYS A 38 -29.12 18.89 12.50
CA LYS A 38 -28.89 18.75 11.06
C LYS A 38 -27.42 18.99 10.72
N ASN A 39 -26.73 17.96 10.26
CA ASN A 39 -25.39 18.10 9.71
C ASN A 39 -25.46 18.87 8.38
N LYS A 40 -24.92 20.09 8.36
CA LYS A 40 -24.72 20.87 7.14
C LYS A 40 -23.25 20.80 6.77
N THR A 41 -22.96 20.14 5.65
CA THR A 41 -21.63 20.06 5.08
C THR A 41 -21.30 21.37 4.37
N LYS A 42 -20.23 22.06 4.80
CA LYS A 42 -19.72 23.27 4.12
C LYS A 42 -18.38 22.96 3.49
N GLU A 43 -18.31 23.04 2.17
CA GLU A 43 -17.06 22.93 1.42
C GLU A 43 -16.43 24.33 1.32
N THR A 44 -15.16 24.44 1.71
CA THR A 44 -14.40 25.69 1.60
C THR A 44 -13.27 25.49 0.59
N LYS A 45 -13.22 26.37 -0.42
CA LYS A 45 -12.17 26.40 -1.44
C LYS A 45 -11.03 27.29 -0.98
N SER A 46 -9.79 26.81 -1.11
CA SER A 46 -8.55 27.56 -0.87
C SER A 46 -7.61 27.41 -2.07
N THR A 47 -6.80 28.42 -2.35
CA THR A 47 -5.83 28.38 -3.47
C THR A 47 -4.41 28.54 -2.92
N LYS A 48 -3.54 27.58 -3.22
CA LYS A 48 -2.11 27.64 -2.90
C LYS A 48 -1.33 28.02 -4.15
N VAL A 49 -0.39 28.96 -4.04
CA VAL A 49 0.41 29.44 -5.18
C VAL A 49 1.86 29.05 -4.99
N LYS A 50 2.48 28.49 -6.03
CA LYS A 50 3.93 28.21 -6.07
C LYS A 50 4.50 28.52 -7.45
N GLU A 51 5.74 28.94 -7.48
CA GLU A 51 6.48 29.15 -8.73
C GLU A 51 7.35 27.93 -9.04
N VAL A 52 7.39 27.55 -10.32
CA VAL A 52 8.23 26.46 -10.82
C VAL A 52 8.84 26.84 -12.15
N MET A 53 10.17 26.73 -12.25
CA MET A 53 10.87 26.86 -13.51
C MET A 53 10.89 25.50 -14.20
N ILE A 54 10.47 25.45 -15.46
CA ILE A 54 10.47 24.23 -16.25
C ILE A 54 10.91 24.52 -17.68
N THR A 55 11.68 23.60 -18.25
CA THR A 55 12.02 23.60 -19.67
C THR A 55 10.92 22.89 -20.43
N LEU A 56 10.11 23.61 -21.20
CA LEU A 56 9.07 23.06 -22.05
C LEU A 56 9.65 22.48 -23.33
N THR A 57 9.13 21.32 -23.72
CA THR A 57 9.39 20.61 -24.97
C THR A 57 8.07 20.03 -25.48
N ALA A 58 8.00 19.56 -26.72
CA ALA A 58 6.77 18.93 -27.22
C ALA A 58 6.40 17.61 -26.50
N SER A 59 7.36 16.95 -25.84
CA SER A 59 7.20 15.60 -25.27
C SER A 59 7.16 15.54 -23.74
N ASN A 60 7.40 16.64 -23.02
CA ASN A 60 7.52 16.63 -21.55
C ASN A 60 6.20 16.91 -20.81
N TYR A 61 5.06 16.52 -21.40
CA TYR A 61 3.73 16.74 -20.81
C TYR A 61 3.60 16.15 -19.40
N LEU A 62 4.00 14.88 -19.22
CA LEU A 62 3.90 14.19 -17.93
C LEU A 62 4.84 14.78 -16.88
N ASP A 63 6.05 15.16 -17.30
CA ASP A 63 7.04 15.76 -16.42
C ASP A 63 6.54 17.10 -15.90
N LEU A 64 5.90 17.91 -16.75
CA LEU A 64 5.24 19.14 -16.33
C LEU A 64 4.18 18.87 -15.25
N LEU A 65 3.24 17.97 -15.53
CA LEU A 65 2.15 17.64 -14.61
C LEU A 65 2.69 17.14 -13.25
N THR A 66 3.65 16.21 -13.30
CA THR A 66 4.27 15.64 -12.10
C THR A 66 5.03 16.68 -11.30
N THR A 67 5.80 17.55 -11.98
CA THR A 67 6.58 18.61 -11.33
C THR A 67 5.68 19.63 -10.64
N MET A 68 4.57 20.02 -11.28
CA MET A 68 3.60 20.93 -10.67
C MET A 68 3.06 20.36 -9.35
N LEU A 69 2.62 19.10 -9.32
CA LEU A 69 2.12 18.47 -8.10
C LEU A 69 3.20 18.30 -7.03
N ALA A 70 4.40 17.85 -7.41
CA ALA A 70 5.52 17.67 -6.50
C ALA A 70 5.89 18.98 -5.79
N LYS A 71 5.91 20.11 -6.53
CA LYS A 71 6.16 21.43 -5.93
C LYS A 71 5.14 21.78 -4.85
N HIS A 72 3.88 21.38 -5.00
CA HIS A 72 2.83 21.58 -4.01
C HIS A 72 2.80 20.53 -2.88
N GLY A 73 3.75 19.58 -2.84
CA GLY A 73 3.77 18.49 -1.86
C GLY A 73 2.63 17.48 -2.09
N LYS A 74 2.29 17.27 -3.36
CA LYS A 74 1.22 16.39 -3.85
C LYS A 74 1.77 15.31 -4.78
N ASP A 75 3.04 14.96 -4.58
CA ASP A 75 3.78 13.86 -5.20
C ASP A 75 3.14 12.49 -4.95
N THR A 76 2.24 12.38 -3.97
CA THR A 76 1.43 11.18 -3.76
C THR A 76 0.47 10.87 -4.90
N TYR A 77 0.19 11.79 -5.82
CA TYR A 77 -0.71 11.51 -6.94
C TYR A 77 0.06 11.04 -8.16
N LYS A 78 -0.33 9.90 -8.74
CA LYS A 78 0.34 9.35 -9.92
C LYS A 78 -0.27 9.91 -11.20
N VAL A 79 0.51 10.70 -11.94
CA VAL A 79 0.18 11.11 -13.30
C VAL A 79 0.75 10.09 -14.29
N THR A 80 -0.06 9.63 -15.24
CA THR A 80 0.37 8.70 -16.30
C THR A 80 -0.27 9.10 -17.62
N GLU A 81 0.26 8.65 -18.76
CA GLU A 81 -0.35 8.90 -20.09
C GLU A 81 -1.81 8.49 -20.17
N LYS A 82 -2.19 7.43 -19.45
CA LYS A 82 -3.57 6.92 -19.42
C LYS A 82 -4.51 7.74 -18.54
N LYS A 83 -3.95 8.55 -17.65
CA LYS A 83 -4.67 9.31 -16.62
C LYS A 83 -3.95 10.65 -16.33
N PRO A 84 -3.82 11.56 -17.30
CA PRO A 84 -3.40 12.93 -17.03
C PRO A 84 -4.55 13.70 -16.37
N TYR A 85 -4.21 14.77 -15.65
CA TYR A 85 -5.19 15.74 -15.16
C TYR A 85 -5.19 16.98 -16.06
N SER A 86 -6.33 17.63 -16.20
CA SER A 86 -6.44 18.88 -16.95
C SER A 86 -6.08 20.10 -16.12
N PHE A 87 -5.61 21.14 -16.80
CA PHE A 87 -5.32 22.42 -16.19
C PHE A 87 -5.63 23.56 -17.15
N LYS A 88 -5.71 24.78 -16.62
CA LYS A 88 -5.83 26.00 -17.43
C LYS A 88 -4.56 26.81 -17.35
N TYR A 89 -4.16 27.48 -18.41
CA TYR A 89 -3.05 28.44 -18.39
C TYR A 89 -3.45 29.79 -18.95
N LEU A 90 -2.77 30.84 -18.47
CA LEU A 90 -2.99 32.22 -18.88
C LEU A 90 -1.67 32.85 -19.29
N LEU A 91 -1.64 33.26 -20.55
CA LEU A 91 -0.53 33.98 -21.17
C LEU A 91 -0.64 35.49 -20.91
N PRO A 92 0.45 36.17 -20.54
CA PRO A 92 0.49 37.64 -20.60
C PRO A 92 0.20 38.11 -22.03
N PRO A 93 -0.56 39.22 -22.22
CA PRO A 93 -0.96 40.22 -21.23
C PRO A 93 -2.28 39.92 -20.50
N ALA A 94 -2.92 38.77 -20.74
CA ALA A 94 -4.22 38.47 -20.17
C ALA A 94 -4.17 38.43 -18.63
N LYS A 95 -5.19 39.02 -17.99
CA LYS A 95 -5.25 39.21 -16.53
C LYS A 95 -6.37 38.43 -15.87
N VAL A 96 -7.39 38.04 -16.62
CA VAL A 96 -8.61 37.43 -16.09
C VAL A 96 -8.56 35.91 -16.29
N ARG A 97 -8.98 35.14 -15.27
CA ARG A 97 -9.01 33.67 -15.34
C ARG A 97 -9.95 33.13 -16.43
N GLY A 98 -10.94 33.92 -16.86
CA GLY A 98 -11.87 33.56 -17.95
C GLY A 98 -11.19 33.45 -19.31
N ASP A 99 -10.07 34.14 -19.51
CA ASP A 99 -9.28 34.08 -20.75
C ASP A 99 -8.26 32.93 -20.73
N ALA A 100 -8.27 32.10 -19.68
CA ALA A 100 -7.33 31.01 -19.54
C ALA A 100 -7.70 29.88 -20.51
N MET A 101 -6.70 29.35 -21.20
CA MET A 101 -6.84 28.25 -22.15
C MET A 101 -6.79 26.93 -21.41
N ASP A 102 -7.71 26.01 -21.75
CA ASP A 102 -7.73 24.64 -21.24
C ASP A 102 -6.66 23.77 -21.90
N VAL A 103 -6.07 22.86 -21.12
CA VAL A 103 -5.13 21.83 -21.56
C VAL A 103 -5.58 20.52 -20.94
N ASP A 104 -6.29 19.71 -21.72
CA ASP A 104 -6.92 18.47 -21.25
C ASP A 104 -6.12 17.22 -21.63
N ASN A 105 -5.27 17.32 -22.66
CA ASN A 105 -4.54 16.19 -23.20
C ASN A 105 -3.15 16.59 -23.77
N ALA A 106 -2.40 15.60 -24.27
CA ALA A 106 -1.06 15.80 -24.81
C ALA A 106 -1.04 16.66 -26.08
N THR A 107 -2.10 16.63 -26.91
CA THR A 107 -2.21 17.46 -28.11
C THR A 107 -2.37 18.93 -27.72
N ASP A 108 -3.26 19.23 -26.78
CA ASP A 108 -3.45 20.60 -26.27
C ASP A 108 -2.17 21.12 -25.62
N PHE A 109 -1.43 20.23 -24.95
CA PHE A 109 -0.13 20.56 -24.38
C PHE A 109 0.91 20.88 -25.46
N ALA A 110 0.96 20.11 -26.54
CA ALA A 110 1.87 20.39 -27.65
C ALA A 110 1.58 21.78 -28.26
N ASP A 111 0.30 22.14 -28.41
CA ASP A 111 -0.12 23.47 -28.86
C ASP A 111 0.24 24.57 -27.87
N MET A 112 0.07 24.32 -26.57
CA MET A 112 0.52 25.23 -25.51
C MET A 112 2.04 25.42 -25.59
N ALA A 113 2.82 24.33 -25.63
CA ALA A 113 4.27 24.37 -25.68
C ALA A 113 4.75 25.16 -26.90
N LYS A 114 4.16 24.91 -28.08
CA LYS A 114 4.45 25.66 -29.30
C LYS A 114 4.21 27.17 -29.11
N LYS A 115 3.05 27.55 -28.58
CA LYS A 115 2.72 28.96 -28.29
C LYS A 115 3.69 29.60 -27.30
N LEU A 116 4.09 28.87 -26.27
CA LEU A 116 5.04 29.36 -25.26
C LEU A 116 6.46 29.50 -25.82
N ILE A 117 6.90 28.58 -26.67
CA ILE A 117 8.18 28.63 -27.37
C ILE A 117 8.21 29.82 -28.34
N GLU A 118 7.09 30.11 -29.02
CA GLU A 118 6.98 31.23 -29.97
C GLU A 118 6.90 32.58 -29.25
N SER A 119 6.04 32.70 -28.23
CA SER A 119 5.82 33.96 -27.50
C SER A 119 6.89 34.29 -26.46
N LYS A 120 7.67 33.29 -26.02
CA LYS A 120 8.75 33.39 -25.01
C LYS A 120 8.40 34.27 -23.80
N PRO A 121 7.29 34.01 -23.09
CA PRO A 121 6.90 34.82 -21.95
C PRO A 121 7.81 34.56 -20.75
N ASP A 122 8.09 35.61 -19.96
CA ASP A 122 8.87 35.46 -18.72
C ASP A 122 8.12 34.64 -17.66
N LYS A 123 6.80 34.80 -17.59
CA LYS A 123 5.93 34.16 -16.60
C LYS A 123 4.60 33.74 -17.20
N VAL A 124 4.12 32.55 -16.82
CA VAL A 124 2.81 32.02 -17.22
C VAL A 124 2.05 31.59 -15.98
N LYS A 125 0.78 31.97 -15.87
CA LYS A 125 -0.06 31.49 -14.75
C LYS A 125 -0.72 30.19 -15.14
N VAL A 126 -0.68 29.21 -14.25
CA VAL A 126 -1.32 27.91 -14.43
C VAL A 126 -2.30 27.67 -13.30
N PHE A 127 -3.49 27.16 -13.59
CA PHE A 127 -4.53 26.87 -12.63
C PHE A 127 -4.83 25.38 -12.65
N VAL A 128 -4.60 24.72 -11.51
CA VAL A 128 -4.83 23.30 -11.30
C VAL A 128 -5.93 23.13 -10.27
N ASN A 129 -6.90 22.25 -10.54
CA ASN A 129 -8.00 21.96 -9.63
C ASN A 129 -7.78 20.59 -8.97
N MET A 130 -7.68 20.56 -7.63
CA MET A 130 -7.46 19.30 -6.91
C MET A 130 -8.60 18.28 -7.12
N LYS A 131 -9.84 18.71 -7.38
CA LYS A 131 -10.94 17.76 -7.68
C LYS A 131 -10.70 16.96 -8.95
N GLU A 132 -9.97 17.52 -9.91
CA GLU A 132 -9.56 16.78 -11.12
C GLU A 132 -8.41 15.84 -10.80
N VAL A 133 -7.45 16.28 -10.00
CA VAL A 133 -6.30 15.47 -9.56
C VAL A 133 -6.73 14.26 -8.71
N GLU A 134 -7.72 14.44 -7.83
CA GLU A 134 -8.24 13.40 -6.92
C GLU A 134 -8.98 12.26 -7.65
N LYS A 135 -9.37 12.45 -8.92
CA LYS A 135 -9.90 11.35 -9.75
C LYS A 135 -8.82 10.30 -10.08
N HIS A 136 -7.55 10.57 -9.75
CA HIS A 136 -6.42 9.69 -10.01
C HIS A 136 -5.96 8.93 -8.75
N PRO A 137 -5.43 7.70 -8.92
CA PRO A 137 -5.02 6.89 -7.79
C PRO A 137 -3.83 7.51 -7.04
N LEU A 138 -3.90 7.47 -5.72
CA LEU A 138 -2.79 7.76 -4.84
C LEU A 138 -1.70 6.70 -5.01
N GLN A 139 -0.43 7.12 -5.08
CA GLN A 139 0.71 6.28 -4.82
C GLN A 139 0.65 5.82 -3.36
N ALA A 140 0.67 4.52 -3.14
CA ALA A 140 0.93 3.96 -1.82
C ALA A 140 2.32 4.45 -1.40
N LYS A 141 2.40 5.28 -0.36
CA LYS A 141 3.68 5.68 0.23
C LYS A 141 4.34 4.45 0.83
N MET A 142 5.30 3.86 0.12
CA MET A 142 6.36 3.10 0.78
C MET A 142 7.30 4.12 1.41
N GLN A 143 7.36 4.12 2.74
CA GLN A 143 8.44 4.75 3.49
C GLN A 143 9.75 4.09 3.04
N HIS A 144 10.64 4.85 2.40
CA HIS A 144 12.05 4.49 2.37
C HIS A 144 12.84 5.72 2.78
N ASP A 145 13.37 5.62 3.99
CA ASP A 145 14.33 6.56 4.51
C ASP A 145 15.64 6.44 3.72
N SER A 146 16.24 7.59 3.44
CA SER A 146 17.66 7.82 3.18
C SER A 146 18.39 7.14 1.99
N THR A 147 18.83 8.03 1.09
CA THR A 147 20.18 8.11 0.50
C THR A 147 20.48 7.36 -0.81
N GLY A 148 20.75 8.15 -1.86
CA GLY A 148 21.77 7.82 -2.87
C GLY A 148 21.30 7.57 -4.31
N ASP A 149 21.26 8.65 -5.08
CA ASP A 149 21.83 8.78 -6.43
C ASP A 149 21.22 8.03 -7.66
N SER A 150 20.97 8.88 -8.68
CA SER A 150 20.97 8.67 -10.13
C SER A 150 20.08 7.60 -10.81
N ASN A 151 19.07 8.11 -11.50
CA ASN A 151 18.61 7.75 -12.86
C ASN A 151 19.07 6.39 -13.43
N LYS A 152 18.15 5.44 -13.54
CA LYS A 152 17.90 4.68 -14.78
C LYS A 152 16.44 4.22 -14.85
N ALA A 153 15.75 4.57 -15.93
CA ALA A 153 14.61 3.82 -16.40
C ALA A 153 15.08 2.39 -16.70
N GLY A 154 14.88 1.50 -15.74
CA GLY A 154 15.22 0.09 -15.87
C GLY A 154 14.01 -0.73 -16.30
N PRO A 155 14.23 -1.92 -16.89
CA PRO A 155 13.19 -2.94 -17.12
C PRO A 155 12.45 -3.40 -15.85
N GLY A 156 12.81 -2.87 -14.68
CA GLY A 156 12.18 -3.14 -13.39
C GLY A 156 10.71 -2.73 -13.30
N SER A 157 10.24 -1.67 -13.98
CA SER A 157 8.84 -1.24 -13.81
C SER A 157 7.82 -2.18 -14.46
N ASP A 158 8.20 -2.84 -15.56
CA ASP A 158 7.33 -3.82 -16.23
C ASP A 158 7.42 -5.19 -15.55
N LEU A 159 8.63 -5.60 -15.16
CA LEU A 159 8.88 -6.78 -14.34
C LEU A 159 8.10 -6.72 -13.02
N GLU A 160 8.23 -5.62 -12.27
CA GLU A 160 7.56 -5.45 -10.97
C GLU A 160 6.04 -5.40 -11.12
N ARG A 161 5.53 -4.77 -12.18
CA ARG A 161 4.10 -4.77 -12.50
C ARG A 161 3.60 -6.18 -12.84
N ALA A 162 4.38 -6.97 -13.56
CA ALA A 162 4.04 -8.34 -13.90
C ALA A 162 4.09 -9.25 -12.66
N ILE A 163 5.12 -9.12 -11.81
CA ILE A 163 5.22 -9.82 -10.52
C ILE A 163 4.02 -9.48 -9.65
N ALA A 164 3.65 -8.20 -9.52
CA ALA A 164 2.48 -7.79 -8.73
C ALA A 164 1.15 -8.32 -9.30
N HIS A 165 1.05 -8.48 -10.62
CA HIS A 165 -0.10 -9.12 -11.25
C HIS A 165 -0.17 -10.61 -10.90
N PHE A 166 0.95 -11.34 -11.00
CA PHE A 166 1.00 -12.77 -10.63
C PHE A 166 0.77 -13.00 -9.15
N TRP A 167 1.31 -12.14 -8.29
CA TRP A 167 1.05 -12.17 -6.86
C TRP A 167 -0.45 -12.13 -6.55
N ARG A 168 -1.19 -11.17 -7.13
CA ARG A 168 -2.65 -11.09 -6.96
C ARG A 168 -3.34 -12.34 -7.50
N LEU A 169 -2.83 -12.92 -8.58
CA LEU A 169 -3.38 -14.15 -9.15
C LEU A 169 -3.22 -15.34 -8.20
N ILE A 170 -2.07 -15.44 -7.53
CA ILE A 170 -1.79 -16.48 -6.52
C ILE A 170 -2.70 -16.28 -5.29
N ILE A 171 -2.78 -15.07 -4.73
CA ILE A 171 -3.68 -14.78 -3.60
C ILE A 171 -5.14 -15.06 -3.98
N LYS A 172 -5.58 -14.67 -5.18
CA LYS A 172 -6.95 -14.92 -5.63
C LYS A 172 -7.27 -16.42 -5.74
N GLN A 173 -6.27 -17.23 -6.09
CA GLN A 173 -6.46 -18.66 -6.34
C GLN A 173 -6.33 -19.52 -5.07
N TRP A 174 -5.44 -19.13 -4.16
CA TRP A 174 -5.00 -19.92 -3.01
C TRP A 174 -5.16 -19.19 -1.67
N GLY A 175 -5.60 -17.94 -1.71
CA GLY A 175 -5.89 -17.14 -0.53
C GLY A 175 -7.18 -17.59 0.13
N ASN A 176 -7.12 -17.70 1.44
CA ASN A 176 -8.27 -17.93 2.29
C ASN A 176 -8.95 -16.58 2.59
N GLU A 177 -10.23 -16.48 2.22
CA GLU A 177 -11.05 -15.28 2.37
C GLU A 177 -11.25 -14.86 3.84
N TYR A 178 -11.06 -15.77 4.79
CA TYR A 178 -11.32 -15.54 6.22
C TYR A 178 -10.13 -15.00 7.00
N ASP A 179 -8.89 -15.32 6.59
CA ASP A 179 -7.70 -14.96 7.35
C ASP A 179 -6.56 -14.34 6.54
N ASN A 180 -6.75 -14.16 5.22
CA ASN A 180 -5.76 -13.71 4.25
C ASN A 180 -4.49 -14.57 4.19
N SER A 181 -4.52 -15.78 4.78
CA SER A 181 -3.46 -16.75 4.58
C SER A 181 -3.54 -17.29 3.16
N VAL A 182 -2.40 -17.71 2.61
CA VAL A 182 -2.36 -18.39 1.33
C VAL A 182 -1.88 -19.80 1.62
N THR A 183 -2.66 -20.80 1.26
CA THR A 183 -2.30 -22.20 1.48
C THR A 183 -2.33 -22.93 0.16
N TYR A 184 -1.21 -23.56 -0.18
CA TYR A 184 -1.10 -24.39 -1.37
C TYR A 184 -1.38 -25.85 -1.00
N LEU A 185 -2.34 -26.46 -1.69
CA LEU A 185 -2.62 -27.89 -1.57
C LEU A 185 -1.69 -28.66 -2.50
N HIS A 186 -0.67 -29.31 -1.94
CA HIS A 186 0.25 -30.14 -2.71
C HIS A 186 -0.46 -31.41 -3.23
N PRO A 187 -0.11 -31.96 -4.42
CA PRO A 187 -0.74 -33.17 -4.97
C PRO A 187 -0.71 -34.41 -4.06
N THR A 188 0.16 -34.43 -3.04
CA THR A 188 0.21 -35.48 -2.02
C THR A 188 -0.86 -35.31 -0.93
N GLY A 189 -1.71 -34.29 -1.02
CA GLY A 189 -2.75 -33.96 -0.04
C GLY A 189 -2.25 -33.19 1.19
N VAL A 190 -1.05 -32.59 1.10
CA VAL A 190 -0.47 -31.80 2.20
C VAL A 190 -0.70 -30.32 1.95
N ASP A 191 -1.26 -29.63 2.95
CA ASP A 191 -1.42 -28.18 2.94
C ASP A 191 -0.10 -27.49 3.33
N ILE A 192 0.38 -26.61 2.47
CA ILE A 192 1.60 -25.83 2.67
C ILE A 192 1.20 -24.36 2.83
N PRO A 193 1.33 -23.76 4.03
CA PRO A 193 1.09 -22.34 4.21
C PRO A 193 2.21 -21.55 3.52
N CYS A 194 1.83 -20.68 2.59
CA CYS A 194 2.73 -19.87 1.80
C CYS A 194 3.07 -18.59 2.55
N THR A 195 4.35 -18.39 2.84
CA THR A 195 4.85 -17.10 3.34
C THR A 195 4.88 -16.06 2.23
N PRO A 196 4.89 -14.75 2.53
CA PRO A 196 5.03 -13.71 1.51
C PRO A 196 6.23 -13.92 0.59
N LEU A 197 7.38 -14.36 1.11
CA LEU A 197 8.56 -14.67 0.30
C LEU A 197 8.31 -15.83 -0.67
N MET A 198 7.59 -16.88 -0.24
CA MET A 198 7.23 -17.98 -1.14
C MET A 198 6.29 -17.54 -2.27
N ILE A 199 5.35 -16.62 -1.98
CA ILE A 199 4.47 -16.04 -2.99
C ILE A 199 5.28 -15.17 -3.96
N TRP A 200 6.29 -14.45 -3.45
CA TRP A 200 7.23 -13.66 -4.25
C TRP A 200 7.99 -14.54 -5.25
N ASP A 201 8.63 -15.61 -4.77
CA ASP A 201 9.39 -16.54 -5.60
C ASP A 201 8.49 -17.24 -6.65
N TRP A 202 7.26 -17.58 -6.28
CA TRP A 202 6.28 -18.12 -7.22
C TRP A 202 5.89 -17.11 -8.30
N ALA A 203 5.64 -15.86 -7.93
CA ALA A 203 5.32 -14.79 -8.89
C ALA A 203 6.47 -14.52 -9.87
N ILE A 204 7.73 -14.57 -9.41
CA ILE A 204 8.92 -14.48 -10.28
C ILE A 204 8.96 -15.67 -11.25
N ALA A 205 8.83 -16.90 -10.74
CA ALA A 205 8.87 -18.09 -11.57
C ALA A 205 7.75 -18.11 -12.63
N MET A 206 6.57 -17.56 -12.30
CA MET A 206 5.48 -17.38 -13.28
C MET A 206 5.82 -16.36 -14.36
N TYR A 207 6.51 -15.29 -14.01
CA TYR A 207 7.01 -14.30 -14.98
C TYR A 207 8.05 -14.90 -15.93
N GLU A 208 8.95 -15.73 -15.40
CA GLU A 208 9.94 -16.47 -16.19
C GLU A 208 9.33 -17.61 -17.02
N GLY A 209 8.04 -17.89 -16.85
CA GLY A 209 7.32 -18.95 -17.58
C GLY A 209 7.71 -20.37 -17.17
N THR A 210 8.41 -20.52 -16.03
CA THR A 210 8.89 -21.83 -15.54
C THR A 210 7.81 -22.60 -14.78
N VAL A 211 6.77 -21.90 -14.29
CA VAL A 211 5.70 -22.46 -13.47
C VAL A 211 4.34 -21.86 -13.82
N THR A 212 3.28 -22.44 -13.27
CA THR A 212 1.89 -22.01 -13.52
C THR A 212 1.22 -21.53 -12.24
N LYS A 213 0.04 -20.92 -12.35
CA LYS A 213 -0.77 -20.54 -11.18
C LYS A 213 -1.20 -21.72 -10.30
N LEU A 214 -1.11 -22.96 -10.82
CA LEU A 214 -1.54 -24.17 -10.13
C LEU A 214 -0.37 -24.95 -9.49
N HIS A 215 0.84 -24.73 -9.99
CA HIS A 215 2.02 -25.49 -9.59
C HIS A 215 3.11 -24.50 -9.19
N PRO A 216 3.51 -24.46 -7.91
CA PRO A 216 4.59 -23.61 -7.45
C PRO A 216 5.95 -24.08 -7.98
N PRO A 217 6.99 -23.24 -7.89
CA PRO A 217 8.34 -23.65 -8.26
C PRO A 217 8.85 -24.81 -7.41
N ASN A 218 9.66 -25.66 -8.04
CA ASN A 218 10.33 -26.79 -7.40
C ASN A 218 11.53 -26.30 -6.56
N ILE A 219 11.23 -25.49 -5.55
CA ILE A 219 12.18 -25.00 -4.55
C ILE A 219 11.89 -25.68 -3.21
N GLN A 220 12.91 -25.74 -2.35
CA GLN A 220 12.83 -26.49 -1.08
C GLN A 220 11.66 -26.04 -0.18
N SER A 221 11.26 -24.77 -0.26
CA SER A 221 10.16 -24.21 0.54
C SER A 221 8.78 -24.79 0.17
N PHE A 222 8.62 -25.32 -1.04
CA PHE A 222 7.39 -25.99 -1.51
C PHE A 222 7.49 -27.53 -1.45
N ASP A 223 8.61 -28.10 -0.98
CA ASP A 223 8.75 -29.54 -0.77
C ASP A 223 8.10 -29.93 0.58
N PRO A 224 7.03 -30.74 0.58
CA PRO A 224 6.33 -31.15 1.80
C PRO A 224 7.24 -31.82 2.84
N ARG A 225 8.31 -32.48 2.41
CA ARG A 225 9.25 -33.19 3.30
C ARG A 225 10.18 -32.24 4.05
N LYS A 226 10.35 -31.02 3.53
CA LYS A 226 11.25 -30.00 4.10
C LYS A 226 10.48 -28.84 4.74
N SER A 227 9.26 -28.56 4.26
CA SER A 227 8.39 -27.53 4.84
C SER A 227 7.85 -27.89 6.22
N ALA A 228 7.69 -29.19 6.53
CA ALA A 228 7.23 -29.68 7.83
C ALA A 228 8.17 -29.35 9.00
N ILE A 229 9.46 -29.10 8.74
CA ILE A 229 10.45 -28.78 9.78
C ILE A 229 10.52 -27.26 10.04
N ALA A 230 10.25 -26.44 9.01
CA ALA A 230 10.31 -24.98 9.10
C ALA A 230 9.02 -24.35 9.68
N LEU A 231 7.90 -25.07 9.60
CA LEU A 231 6.57 -24.60 10.01
C LEU A 231 6.01 -25.52 11.08
N VAL A 232 6.69 -25.61 12.22
CA VAL A 232 6.04 -26.04 13.47
C VAL A 232 5.50 -24.80 14.16
N PRO A 233 4.26 -24.34 13.87
CA PRO A 233 3.51 -23.70 14.92
C PRO A 233 3.30 -24.79 15.98
N MET A 234 3.55 -24.44 17.23
CA MET A 234 3.26 -25.24 18.40
C MET A 234 1.74 -25.43 18.50
N CYS A 235 1.18 -26.26 17.63
CA CYS A 235 -0.14 -26.82 17.79
C CYS A 235 -0.04 -27.70 19.04
N HIS A 236 -0.61 -27.21 20.14
CA HIS A 236 -1.02 -28.06 21.23
C HIS A 236 -1.77 -29.25 20.63
N LEU A 237 -1.08 -30.39 20.54
CA LEU A 237 -1.78 -31.66 20.46
C LEU A 237 -2.75 -31.66 21.63
N HIS A 238 -4.04 -31.79 21.31
CA HIS A 238 -4.95 -32.46 22.20
C HIS A 238 -4.27 -33.77 22.61
N THR A 239 -3.79 -33.81 23.84
CA THR A 239 -3.51 -35.04 24.56
C THR A 239 -4.86 -35.74 24.72
N PRO A 240 -5.10 -36.94 24.14
CA PRO A 240 -6.07 -37.82 24.74
C PRO A 240 -5.43 -38.33 26.03
N ALA A 241 -5.98 -37.91 27.17
CA ALA A 241 -5.58 -38.45 28.45
C ALA A 241 -5.81 -39.98 28.46
N PRO A 242 -4.85 -40.78 28.95
CA PRO A 242 -5.04 -42.20 29.19
C PRO A 242 -5.68 -42.44 30.57
N GLY A 243 -6.72 -43.27 30.62
CA GLY A 243 -7.36 -43.77 31.83
C GLY A 243 -8.88 -43.77 31.65
N LEU A 244 -9.61 -44.89 31.74
CA LEU A 244 -9.56 -45.90 32.80
C LEU A 244 -10.02 -47.24 32.22
N SER A 245 -9.27 -48.31 32.43
CA SER A 245 -9.87 -49.63 32.59
C SER A 245 -9.07 -50.42 33.62
N ARG A 246 -9.77 -50.79 34.68
CA ARG A 246 -9.33 -51.55 35.83
C ARG A 246 -9.81 -52.99 35.64
N ASP A 247 -9.02 -53.92 36.18
CA ASP A 247 -9.23 -55.36 36.36
C ASP A 247 -8.79 -56.24 35.17
N ARG A 248 -8.11 -57.39 35.32
CA ARG A 248 -7.59 -58.14 36.47
C ARG A 248 -6.89 -59.40 35.90
N ASN A 249 -5.86 -59.90 36.60
CA ASN A 249 -5.14 -61.18 36.46
C ASN A 249 -3.92 -61.26 35.50
N GLY A 250 -2.73 -61.44 36.10
CA GLY A 250 -1.51 -62.02 35.48
C GLY A 250 -1.58 -63.56 35.41
N PRO A 251 -0.45 -64.33 35.36
CA PRO A 251 0.97 -63.99 35.54
C PRO A 251 1.75 -64.09 34.20
N TYR A 252 3.02 -63.71 34.03
CA TYR A 252 4.26 -64.46 34.33
C TYR A 252 5.46 -63.49 34.40
N THR A 253 6.41 -63.78 35.30
CA THR A 253 7.70 -63.11 35.59
C THR A 253 8.83 -63.63 34.65
N PRO A 254 10.13 -63.27 34.82
CA PRO A 254 10.80 -62.14 35.51
C PRO A 254 11.85 -61.42 34.63
N GLY A 255 12.42 -60.31 35.14
CA GLY A 255 13.67 -59.75 34.62
C GLY A 255 14.17 -58.56 35.43
N LEU A 256 14.87 -58.83 36.54
CA LEU A 256 15.62 -57.83 37.32
C LEU A 256 16.76 -57.23 36.49
N THR A 257 16.97 -55.91 36.55
CA THR A 257 18.25 -55.37 37.06
C THR A 257 18.12 -53.92 37.53
N THR A 258 18.57 -53.74 38.76
CA THR A 258 18.70 -52.52 39.56
C THR A 258 19.84 -51.63 39.05
N ILE A 259 19.63 -50.32 38.98
CA ILE A 259 20.68 -49.35 39.33
C ILE A 259 20.05 -48.12 40.00
N SER A 260 20.64 -47.78 41.14
CA SER A 260 20.16 -46.81 42.12
C SER A 260 20.52 -45.36 41.77
N ALA A 261 19.65 -44.50 42.30
CA ALA A 261 19.69 -43.06 42.48
C ALA A 261 21.04 -42.34 42.65
N THR A 262 21.06 -41.09 42.19
CA THR A 262 21.52 -39.96 43.02
C THR A 262 20.51 -38.83 42.92
N SER A 263 20.04 -38.41 44.09
CA SER A 263 19.11 -37.32 44.31
C SER A 263 19.80 -35.97 44.13
N ALA A 264 19.16 -35.04 43.44
CA ALA A 264 19.37 -33.62 43.63
C ALA A 264 18.00 -32.98 43.72
N THR A 265 17.62 -32.59 44.92
CA THR A 265 16.40 -31.86 45.25
C THR A 265 16.56 -30.40 44.84
N PRO A 266 15.71 -29.83 43.97
CA PRO A 266 15.43 -28.41 43.99
C PRO A 266 14.10 -28.17 44.72
N MET A 267 14.07 -27.09 45.49
CA MET A 267 12.95 -26.69 46.35
C MET A 267 11.62 -26.55 45.59
N PRO A 268 10.46 -26.72 46.27
CA PRO A 268 9.16 -26.45 45.67
C PRO A 268 9.03 -24.95 45.42
N ILE A 269 9.11 -24.55 44.15
CA ILE A 269 8.70 -23.23 43.70
C ILE A 269 7.19 -23.15 43.92
N VAL A 270 6.77 -22.29 44.85
CA VAL A 270 5.37 -21.90 45.02
C VAL A 270 4.89 -21.32 43.68
N PRO A 271 3.82 -21.86 43.06
CA PRO A 271 3.26 -21.27 41.85
C PRO A 271 2.70 -19.90 42.21
N GLN A 272 3.43 -18.84 41.83
CA GLN A 272 2.86 -17.51 41.73
C GLN A 272 1.73 -17.59 40.70
N PRO A 273 0.52 -17.10 40.98
CA PRO A 273 -0.55 -17.06 39.99
C PRO A 273 -0.08 -16.16 38.85
N GLN A 274 0.43 -16.79 37.79
CA GLN A 274 0.64 -16.11 36.53
C GLN A 274 -0.75 -15.70 36.05
N SER A 275 -0.97 -14.40 35.93
CA SER A 275 -2.12 -13.84 35.25
C SER A 275 -2.36 -14.63 33.96
N PRO A 276 -3.63 -14.94 33.60
CA PRO A 276 -3.90 -15.70 32.40
C PRO A 276 -3.17 -15.06 31.22
N ALA A 277 -2.34 -15.83 30.54
CA ALA A 277 -1.79 -15.44 29.25
C ALA A 277 -2.98 -15.41 28.27
N ILE A 278 -3.71 -14.29 28.26
CA ILE A 278 -4.76 -14.07 27.28
C ILE A 278 -4.04 -13.95 25.94
N PRO A 279 -4.30 -14.83 24.96
CA PRO A 279 -3.73 -14.68 23.63
C PRO A 279 -4.24 -13.35 23.10
N THR A 280 -3.37 -12.33 23.09
CA THR A 280 -3.73 -11.02 22.55
C THR A 280 -3.97 -11.23 21.06
N PRO A 281 -5.17 -10.97 20.53
CA PRO A 281 -5.39 -11.16 19.11
C PRO A 281 -4.57 -10.13 18.35
N LEU A 282 -3.62 -10.57 17.53
CA LEU A 282 -2.86 -9.72 16.60
C LEU A 282 -3.75 -9.09 15.50
N LYS A 283 -5.05 -9.40 15.48
CA LYS A 283 -6.02 -8.95 14.49
C LYS A 283 -7.08 -8.07 15.16
N LEU A 284 -7.21 -6.85 14.65
CA LEU A 284 -8.15 -5.82 15.11
C LEU A 284 -9.57 -6.35 15.29
N THR A 285 -10.10 -7.09 14.31
CA THR A 285 -11.43 -7.71 14.35
C THR A 285 -11.64 -8.57 15.60
N ARG A 286 -10.70 -9.49 15.89
CA ARG A 286 -10.78 -10.40 17.04
C ARG A 286 -10.63 -9.66 18.36
N PHE A 287 -9.81 -8.62 18.38
CA PHE A 287 -9.67 -7.76 19.55
C PHE A 287 -10.98 -7.01 19.84
N LEU A 288 -11.66 -6.50 18.82
CA LEU A 288 -12.95 -5.82 18.98
C LEU A 288 -14.07 -6.78 19.38
N GLU A 289 -14.13 -7.99 18.82
CA GLU A 289 -15.04 -9.05 19.28
C GLU A 289 -14.82 -9.40 20.76
N TYR A 290 -13.56 -9.53 21.16
CA TYR A 290 -13.19 -9.77 22.56
C TYR A 290 -13.55 -8.58 23.47
N ALA A 291 -13.32 -7.34 23.01
CA ALA A 291 -13.62 -6.14 23.77
C ALA A 291 -15.13 -5.98 24.03
N ASP A 292 -15.96 -6.31 23.03
CA ASP A 292 -17.43 -6.31 23.16
C ASP A 292 -17.90 -7.43 24.09
N ALA A 293 -17.39 -8.65 23.91
CA ALA A 293 -17.86 -9.83 24.65
C ALA A 293 -17.32 -9.94 26.09
N GLN A 294 -16.12 -9.44 26.36
CA GLN A 294 -15.39 -9.70 27.62
C GLN A 294 -14.95 -8.44 28.36
N LEU A 295 -14.77 -7.31 27.67
CA LEU A 295 -14.35 -6.05 28.29
C LEU A 295 -15.50 -5.03 28.44
N GLY A 296 -16.71 -5.38 27.99
CA GLY A 296 -17.91 -4.54 28.11
C GLY A 296 -17.91 -3.31 27.20
N VAL A 297 -17.07 -3.29 26.17
CA VAL A 297 -17.00 -2.20 25.19
C VAL A 297 -18.12 -2.37 24.17
N GLN A 298 -19.31 -1.84 24.47
CA GLN A 298 -20.47 -1.99 23.62
C GLN A 298 -20.24 -1.46 22.20
N ASN A 299 -20.63 -2.25 21.20
CA ASN A 299 -20.51 -1.92 19.78
C ASN A 299 -19.06 -1.76 19.30
N ALA A 300 -18.09 -2.43 19.93
CA ALA A 300 -16.68 -2.34 19.53
C ALA A 300 -16.44 -2.59 18.03
N MET A 301 -17.21 -3.51 17.43
CA MET A 301 -17.16 -3.83 16.00
C MET A 301 -17.50 -2.66 15.07
N THR A 302 -18.28 -1.67 15.54
CA THR A 302 -18.64 -0.50 14.72
C THR A 302 -17.44 0.42 14.44
N TYR A 303 -16.38 0.31 15.25
CA TYR A 303 -15.15 1.09 15.11
C TYR A 303 -14.10 0.40 14.22
N GLU A 304 -14.34 -0.84 13.79
CA GLU A 304 -13.38 -1.62 13.02
C GLU A 304 -12.95 -0.90 11.75
N TYR A 305 -13.91 -0.38 10.97
CA TYR A 305 -13.61 0.34 9.73
C TYR A 305 -12.79 1.61 9.99
N ALA A 306 -13.11 2.37 11.04
CA ALA A 306 -12.42 3.62 11.37
C ALA A 306 -10.98 3.36 11.86
N LEU A 307 -10.80 2.35 12.71
CA LEU A 307 -9.50 1.92 13.20
C LEU A 307 -8.64 1.32 12.08
N HIS A 308 -9.24 0.56 11.16
CA HIS A 308 -8.54 0.06 9.97
C HIS A 308 -8.11 1.19 9.03
N TYR A 309 -8.94 2.22 8.85
CA TYR A 309 -8.59 3.39 8.05
C TYR A 309 -7.43 4.19 8.64
N LEU A 310 -7.31 4.21 9.97
CA LEU A 310 -6.20 4.83 10.70
C LEU A 310 -4.94 3.92 10.76
N GLY A 311 -5.01 2.71 10.24
CA GLY A 311 -3.94 1.71 10.36
C GLY A 311 -3.73 1.25 11.80
N ALA A 312 -4.72 1.43 12.68
CA ALA A 312 -4.64 1.16 14.10
C ALA A 312 -4.88 -0.32 14.42
N GLY A 313 -3.82 -1.03 14.80
CA GLY A 313 -3.88 -2.39 15.35
C GLY A 313 -4.00 -2.43 16.88
N PRO A 314 -4.37 -3.58 17.47
CA PRO A 314 -4.50 -3.75 18.91
C PRO A 314 -3.25 -3.36 19.72
N ASP A 315 -2.07 -3.52 19.12
CA ASP A 315 -0.75 -3.24 19.68
C ASP A 315 -0.39 -1.74 19.75
N ILE A 316 -1.09 -0.91 18.96
CA ILE A 316 -0.87 0.53 18.91
C ILE A 316 -2.03 1.36 19.48
N LEU A 317 -3.20 0.75 19.71
CA LEU A 317 -4.35 1.44 20.32
C LEU A 317 -3.99 2.13 21.65
N ALA A 318 -3.19 1.48 22.50
CA ALA A 318 -2.76 2.04 23.78
C ALA A 318 -1.73 3.19 23.65
N LYS A 319 -1.16 3.40 22.45
CA LYS A 319 -0.16 4.43 22.14
C LYS A 319 -0.74 5.58 21.32
N MET A 320 -1.99 5.48 20.88
CA MET A 320 -2.67 6.53 20.13
C MET A 320 -3.00 7.70 21.07
N SER A 321 -2.93 8.92 20.54
CA SER A 321 -3.34 10.10 21.31
C SER A 321 -4.86 10.15 21.41
N ASP A 322 -5.39 10.78 22.47
CA ASP A 322 -6.85 10.94 22.66
C ASP A 322 -7.53 11.64 21.46
N SER A 323 -6.77 12.47 20.72
CA SER A 323 -7.22 13.10 19.47
C SER A 323 -7.42 12.10 18.33
N ASP A 324 -6.51 11.13 18.18
CA ASP A 324 -6.58 10.10 17.14
C ASP A 324 -7.68 9.08 17.45
N VAL A 325 -7.82 8.74 18.74
CA VAL A 325 -8.89 7.87 19.24
C VAL A 325 -10.26 8.54 19.07
N SER A 326 -10.37 9.85 19.34
CA SER A 326 -11.59 10.63 19.09
C SER A 326 -11.95 10.71 17.61
N THR A 327 -10.94 10.75 16.72
CA THR A 327 -11.14 10.73 15.26
C THR A 327 -11.74 9.40 14.79
N ALA A 328 -11.42 8.30 15.48
CA ALA A 328 -12.06 7.00 15.27
C ALA A 328 -13.49 6.90 15.84
N GLY A 329 -14.00 7.95 16.50
CA GLY A 329 -15.33 7.97 17.12
C GLY A 329 -15.38 7.32 18.51
N LEU A 330 -14.23 6.95 19.09
CA LEU A 330 -14.13 6.40 20.45
C LEU A 330 -14.04 7.57 21.44
N LYS A 331 -14.96 7.61 22.42
CA LYS A 331 -14.90 8.56 23.52
C LYS A 331 -14.12 7.93 24.68
N VAL A 332 -12.98 8.53 25.02
CA VAL A 332 -12.26 8.18 26.25
C VAL A 332 -13.03 8.83 27.42
N THR A 333 -13.60 7.99 28.29
CA THR A 333 -14.16 8.41 29.59
C THR A 333 -13.11 8.33 30.67
#